data_AF-A0A183EBG3-F1
#
_entry.id   AF-A0A183EBG3-F1
#
_cell.length_a   1.000
_cell.length_b   1.000
_cell.length_c   1.000
_cell.angle_alpha   90.00
_cell.angle_beta   90.00
_cell.angle_gamma   90.00
#
_symmetry.space_group_name_H-M   'P 1'
#
loop_
_entity.id
_entity.type
_entity.pdbx_description
1 polymer ?
#
loop_
_entity_poly.entity_id
_entity_poly.type
_entity_poly.pdbx_seq_one_letter_code
_entity_poly.pdbx_strand_id
1 'polypeptide(L)'
;MPKLRESDRSEDILSTICIAVFSTPKWSLTILQVSIFGLITNGLPLYITLKSPRFQNAFGILCKCFLLCNIQNIVVLCLWESTVLCL
;
A
#
# COMPACT_ATOMS: atom_id res chain seq x y z
N MET A 1 14.02 15.15 31.80
CA MET A 1 13.17 14.51 30.77
C MET A 1 12.68 15.48 29.66
N PRO A 2 13.49 16.35 29.03
CA PRO A 2 13.06 17.16 27.88
C PRO A 2 13.18 16.43 26.53
N LYS A 3 14.14 15.50 26.38
CA LYS A 3 14.41 14.77 25.13
C LYS A 3 13.23 13.96 24.57
N LEU A 4 12.41 13.35 25.44
CA LEU A 4 11.22 12.61 25.01
C LEU A 4 10.13 13.54 24.44
N ARG A 5 9.98 14.74 25.01
CA ARG A 5 8.95 15.72 24.58
C ARG A 5 9.28 16.35 23.22
N GLU A 6 10.57 16.50 22.89
CA GLU A 6 10.98 16.95 21.56
C GLU A 6 10.82 15.85 20.49
N SER A 7 11.05 14.59 20.84
CA SER A 7 10.84 13.46 19.94
C SER A 7 9.36 13.32 19.55
N ASP A 8 8.47 13.33 20.55
CA ASP A 8 7.02 13.21 20.38
C ASP A 8 6.47 14.34 19.49
N ARG A 9 6.86 15.59 19.79
CA ARG A 9 6.50 16.76 18.97
C ARG A 9 7.02 16.68 17.54
N SER A 10 8.20 16.11 17.32
CA SER A 10 8.74 15.95 15.98
C SER A 10 7.94 14.93 15.17
N GLU A 11 7.48 13.84 15.80
CA GLU A 11 6.63 12.84 15.14
C GLU A 11 5.24 13.42 14.81
N ASP A 12 4.67 14.23 15.70
CA ASP A 12 3.40 14.95 15.44
C ASP A 12 3.50 15.91 14.25
N ILE A 13 4.60 16.67 14.16
CA ILE A 13 4.84 17.60 13.06
C ILE A 13 5.04 16.83 11.74
N LEU A 14 5.81 15.74 11.77
CA LEU A 14 6.00 14.86 10.61
C LEU A 14 4.67 14.27 10.14
N SER A 15 3.84 13.77 11.06
CA SER A 15 2.51 13.24 10.76
C SER A 15 1.61 14.28 10.11
N THR A 16 1.59 15.50 10.66
CA THR A 16 0.80 16.62 10.12
C THR A 16 1.25 17.02 8.71
N ILE A 17 2.57 17.09 8.47
CA ILE A 17 3.13 17.39 7.14
C ILE A 17 2.80 16.25 6.16
N CYS A 18 2.91 14.99 6.57
CA CYS A 18 2.53 13.85 5.75
C CYS A 18 1.07 13.93 5.32
N ILE A 19 0.14 14.15 6.26
CA ILE A 19 -1.28 14.32 5.96
C ILE A 19 -1.52 15.46 4.97
N ALA A 20 -0.89 16.62 5.19
CA ALA A 20 -1.04 17.78 4.31
C ALA A 20 -0.53 17.52 2.88
N VAL A 21 0.57 16.77 2.74
CA VAL A 21 1.13 16.40 1.43
C VAL A 21 0.22 15.39 0.71
N PHE A 22 -0.21 14.34 1.40
CA PHE A 22 -1.07 13.30 0.85
C PHE A 22 -2.50 13.79 0.53
N SER A 23 -3.01 14.76 1.28
CA SER A 23 -4.34 15.35 1.04
C SER A 23 -4.42 16.22 -0.22
N THR A 24 -3.31 16.49 -0.91
CA THR A 24 -3.37 17.30 -2.14
C THR A 24 -3.87 16.47 -3.32
N PRO A 25 -4.76 17.02 -4.17
CA PRO A 25 -5.52 16.24 -5.16
C PRO A 25 -4.64 15.57 -6.23
N LYS A 26 -3.41 16.07 -6.44
CA LYS A 26 -2.45 15.47 -7.36
C LYS A 26 -1.96 14.10 -6.90
N TRP A 27 -1.62 13.95 -5.62
CA TRP A 27 -1.06 12.69 -5.11
C TRP A 27 -2.14 11.62 -4.99
N SER A 28 -3.34 12.02 -4.57
CA SER A 28 -4.48 11.11 -4.48
C SER A 28 -4.83 10.47 -5.84
N LEU A 29 -4.77 11.25 -6.94
CA LEU A 29 -4.95 10.71 -8.29
C LEU A 29 -3.81 9.75 -8.71
N THR A 30 -2.56 10.08 -8.38
CA THR A 30 -1.42 9.20 -8.67
C THR A 30 -1.51 7.89 -7.90
N ILE A 31 -1.89 7.93 -6.62
CA ILE A 31 -2.05 6.73 -5.78
C ILE A 31 -3.19 5.87 -6.32
N LEU A 32 -4.29 6.48 -6.75
CA LEU A 32 -5.40 5.76 -7.39
C LEU A 32 -4.94 5.05 -8.69
N GLN A 33 -4.20 5.74 -9.55
CA GLN A 33 -3.67 5.17 -10.79
C GLN A 33 -2.71 4.01 -10.54
N VAL A 34 -1.76 4.18 -9.62
CA VAL A 34 -0.79 3.14 -9.23
C VAL A 34 -1.50 1.96 -8.58
N SER A 35 -2.53 2.21 -7.77
CA SER A 35 -3.31 1.15 -7.12
C SER A 35 -4.10 0.33 -8.14
N ILE A 36 -4.78 0.96 -9.10
CA ILE A 36 -5.51 0.25 -10.16
C ILE A 36 -4.55 -0.56 -11.02
N PHE A 37 -3.46 0.06 -11.49
CA PHE A 37 -2.47 -0.61 -12.32
C PHE A 37 -1.79 -1.77 -11.56
N GLY A 38 -1.43 -1.55 -10.30
CA GLY A 38 -0.86 -2.55 -9.41
C GLY A 38 -1.82 -3.71 -9.15
N LEU A 39 -3.12 -3.43 -8.97
CA LEU A 39 -4.13 -4.47 -8.75
C LEU A 39 -4.33 -5.33 -10.00
N ILE A 40 -4.34 -4.72 -11.19
CA ILE A 40 -4.47 -5.45 -12.45
C ILE A 40 -3.22 -6.30 -12.70
N THR A 41 -2.03 -5.70 -12.58
CA THR A 41 -0.74 -6.36 -12.87
C THR A 41 -0.36 -7.43 -11.85
N ASN A 42 -0.78 -7.32 -10.60
CA ASN A 42 -0.51 -8.34 -9.58
C ASN A 42 -1.69 -9.32 -9.38
N GLY A 43 -2.92 -8.86 -9.54
CA GLY A 43 -4.13 -9.66 -9.38
C GLY A 43 -4.37 -10.63 -10.53
N LEU A 44 -4.13 -10.20 -11.78
CA LEU A 44 -4.35 -11.07 -12.95
C LEU A 44 -3.38 -12.26 -12.97
N PRO A 45 -2.06 -12.10 -12.74
CA PRO A 45 -1.16 -13.23 -12.59
C PRO A 45 -1.52 -14.09 -11.38
N LEU A 46 -1.87 -13.49 -10.23
CA LEU A 46 -2.26 -14.27 -9.06
C LEU A 46 -3.47 -15.17 -9.35
N TYR A 47 -4.48 -14.66 -10.05
CA TYR A 47 -5.66 -15.43 -10.47
C TYR A 47 -5.27 -16.60 -11.39
N ILE A 48 -4.40 -16.35 -12.36
CA ILE A 48 -3.89 -17.38 -13.28
C ILE A 48 -3.08 -18.44 -12.50
N THR A 49 -2.19 -18.03 -11.61
CA THR A 49 -1.33 -18.91 -10.80
C THR A 49 -2.16 -19.70 -9.76
N LEU A 50 -3.27 -19.16 -9.28
CA LEU A 50 -4.23 -19.86 -8.41
C LEU A 50 -5.02 -20.94 -9.17
N LYS A 51 -5.49 -20.63 -10.38
CA LYS A 51 -6.28 -21.54 -11.22
C LYS A 51 -5.43 -22.59 -11.95
N SER A 52 -4.14 -22.34 -12.13
CA SER A 52 -3.27 -23.24 -12.88
C SER A 52 -2.59 -24.28 -11.96
N PRO A 53 -2.86 -25.59 -12.15
CA PRO A 53 -2.23 -26.64 -11.35
C PRO A 53 -0.72 -26.75 -11.58
N ARG A 54 -0.18 -26.16 -12.68
CA ARG A 54 1.27 -26.13 -12.97
C ARG A 54 2.09 -25.32 -11.95
N PHE A 55 1.45 -24.45 -11.18
CA PHE A 55 2.12 -23.61 -10.18
C PHE A 55 1.89 -24.08 -8.73
N GLN A 56 1.60 -25.38 -8.53
CA GLN A 56 1.58 -26.00 -7.19
C GLN A 56 2.98 -26.37 -6.67
N ASN A 57 4.04 -26.02 -7.39
CA ASN A 57 5.42 -26.20 -6.92
C ASN A 57 5.84 -25.06 -5.97
N ALA A 58 6.92 -25.27 -5.20
CA ALA A 58 7.46 -24.28 -4.27
C ALA A 58 7.72 -22.90 -4.91
N PHE A 59 8.18 -22.87 -6.17
CA PHE A 59 8.33 -21.65 -6.96
C PHE A 59 7.00 -20.91 -7.19
N GLY A 60 5.92 -21.65 -7.46
CA GLY A 60 4.59 -21.09 -7.62
C GLY A 60 4.02 -20.54 -6.31
N ILE A 61 4.34 -21.15 -5.17
CA ILE A 61 3.98 -20.64 -3.84
C ILE A 61 4.71 -19.32 -3.55
N LEU A 62 6.02 -19.25 -3.79
CA LEU A 62 6.80 -18.01 -3.66
C LEU A 62 6.25 -16.88 -4.55
N CYS A 63 5.92 -17.20 -5.80
CA CYS A 63 5.30 -16.25 -6.74
C CYS A 63 3.94 -15.74 -6.22
N LYS A 64 3.08 -16.64 -5.71
CA LYS A 64 1.80 -16.25 -5.09
C LYS A 64 2.00 -15.35 -3.87
N CYS A 65 2.95 -15.68 -2.99
CA CYS A 65 3.25 -14.87 -1.80
C CYS A 65 3.73 -13.46 -2.18
N PHE A 66 4.60 -13.35 -3.19
CA PHE A 66 5.07 -12.05 -3.68
C PHE A 66 3.91 -11.21 -4.26
N LEU A 67 3.06 -11.81 -5.09
CA LEU A 67 1.89 -11.15 -5.66
C LEU A 67 0.87 -10.74 -4.59
N LEU A 68 0.63 -11.60 -3.60
CA LEU A 68 -0.22 -11.31 -2.45
C LEU A 68 0.33 -10.15 -1.61
N CYS A 69 1.65 -10.12 -1.36
CA CYS A 69 2.30 -9.03 -0.65
C CYS A 69 2.10 -7.69 -1.36
N ASN A 70 2.24 -7.68 -2.69
CA ASN A 70 2.00 -6.47 -3.49
C ASN A 70 0.53 -6.03 -3.41
N ILE A 71 -0.43 -6.95 -3.50
CA ILE A 71 -1.86 -6.62 -3.35
C ILE A 71 -2.16 -6.10 -1.95
N GLN A 72 -1.60 -6.74 -0.92
CA GLN A 72 -1.78 -6.32 0.47
C GLN A 72 -1.24 -4.90 0.69
N ASN A 73 -0.06 -4.58 0.15
CA ASN A 73 0.52 -3.23 0.24
C ASN A 73 -0.35 -2.18 -0.47
N ILE A 74 -0.92 -2.50 -1.63
CA ILE A 74 -1.87 -1.63 -2.34
C ILE A 74 -3.13 -1.38 -1.49
N VAL A 75 -3.67 -2.42 -0.85
CA VAL A 75 -4.85 -2.28 0.03
C VAL A 75 -4.54 -1.38 1.23
N VAL A 76 -3.36 -1.52 1.85
CA VAL A 76 -2.94 -0.66 2.96
C VAL A 76 -2.83 0.80 2.52
N LEU A 77 -2.23 1.06 1.34
CA LEU A 77 -2.17 2.41 0.77
C LEU A 77 -3.57 2.99 0.52
N CYS A 78 -4.49 2.21 -0.04
CA CYS A 78 -5.87 2.66 -0.26
C CYS A 78 -6.62 2.97 1.05
N LEU A 79 -6.44 2.14 2.09
CA LEU A 79 -7.06 2.36 3.40
C LEU A 79 -6.48 3.58 4.11
N TRP A 80 -5.17 3.80 3.98
CA TRP A 80 -4.51 4.99 4.49
C TRP A 80 -5.08 6.26 3.85
N GLU A 81 -5.14 6.32 2.52
CA GLU A 81 -5.74 7.45 1.80
C GLU A 81 -7.20 7.66 2.20
N SER A 82 -7.99 6.59 2.32
CA SER A 82 -9.40 6.69 2.74
C SER A 82 -9.54 7.26 4.14
N THR A 83 -8.63 6.91 5.05
CA THR A 83 -8.61 7.43 6.42
C THR A 83 -8.22 8.91 6.42
N VAL A 84 -7.18 9.28 5.67
CA VAL A 84 -6.72 10.67 5.53
C VAL A 84 -7.78 11.57 4.90
N LEU A 85 -8.53 11.07 3.92
CA LEU A 85 -9.59 11.83 3.24
C LEU A 85 -10.88 11.94 4.09
N CYS A 86 -11.08 11.01 5.02
CA CYS A 86 -12.26 10.96 5.89
C CYS A 86 -12.06 11.73 7.20
N LEU A 87 -10.82 12.00 7.61
CA LEU A 87 -10.46 12.77 8.81
C LEU A 87 -10.44 14.28 8.53
#